data_AF-A0A967NDC4-F1
#
_entry.id   AF-A0A967NDC4-F1
#
_cell.length_a   1.000
_cell.length_b   1.000
_cell.length_c   1.000
_cell.angle_alpha   90.00
_cell.angle_beta   90.00
_cell.angle_gamma   90.00
#
_symmetry.space_group_name_H-M   'P 1'
#
loop_
_entity.id
_entity.type
_entity.pdbx_description
1 polymer ?
#
loop_
_entity_poly.entity_id
_entity_poly.type
_entity_poly.pdbx_seq_one_letter_code
_entity_poly.pdbx_strand_id
1 'polypeptide(L)' 'MTWLDDRQDYGEDRYLSIGALSQTAIIVVAHTDRNGKTPLISARRANRKERTLYHLNRSIDRRRP' A
#
# COMPACT_ATOMS: atom_id res chain seq x y z
N MET A 1 3.86 -3.99 -1.09
CA MET A 1 3.86 -3.38 -2.45
C MET A 1 3.44 -1.93 -2.30
N THR A 2 4.11 -1.02 -3.01
CA THR A 2 3.86 0.42 -2.96
C THR A 2 3.74 0.96 -4.38
N TRP A 3 2.81 1.86 -4.63
CA TRP A 3 2.59 2.48 -5.94
C TRP A 3 2.14 3.94 -5.79
N LEU A 4 2.34 4.75 -6.84
CA LEU A 4 1.91 6.14 -6.89
C LEU A 4 0.38 6.23 -6.95
N ASP A 5 -0.20 7.14 -6.18
CA ASP A 5 -1.63 7.47 -6.20
C ASP A 5 -1.89 8.57 -7.24
N ASP A 6 -2.17 8.16 -8.47
CA ASP A 6 -2.41 9.03 -9.62
C ASP A 6 -3.90 9.37 -9.82
N ARG A 7 -4.76 9.02 -8.86
CA ARG A 7 -6.22 9.21 -8.99
C ARG A 7 -6.63 10.67 -9.05
N GLN A 8 -5.85 11.55 -8.41
CA GLN A 8 -6.05 13.00 -8.41
C GLN A 8 -4.71 13.71 -8.28
N ASP A 9 -4.60 14.91 -8.82
CA ASP A 9 -3.49 15.81 -8.52
C ASP A 9 -3.71 16.43 -7.13
N TYR A 10 -2.93 15.97 -6.15
CA TYR A 10 -2.96 16.45 -4.78
C TYR A 10 -1.96 17.58 -4.51
N GLY A 11 -1.20 18.04 -5.52
CA GLY A 11 -0.12 19.00 -5.38
C GLY A 11 1.16 18.45 -4.74
N GLU A 12 1.19 17.14 -4.46
CA GLU A 12 2.33 16.40 -3.92
C GLU A 12 2.24 14.93 -4.34
N ASP A 13 3.39 14.24 -4.42
CA ASP A 13 3.42 12.81 -4.70
C ASP A 13 2.87 12.03 -3.50
N ARG A 14 1.80 11.27 -3.74
CA ARG A 14 1.20 10.36 -2.75
C ARG A 14 1.40 8.93 -3.17
N TYR A 15 1.65 8.09 -2.18
CA TYR A 15 1.92 6.68 -2.38
C TYR A 15 0.93 5.84 -1.60
N LEU A 16 0.46 4.76 -2.22
CA LEU A 16 -0.34 3.73 -1.59
C LEU A 16 0.52 2.51 -1.33
N SER A 17 0.63 2.11 -0.07
CA SER A 17 1.29 0.89 0.38
C SER A 17 0.25 -0.13 0.82
N ILE A 18 0.31 -1.36 0.29
CA ILE A 18 -0.52 -2.47 0.76
C ILE A 18 0.31 -3.48 1.54
N GLY A 19 -0.21 -3.87 2.70
CA GLY A 19 0.45 -4.81 3.60
C GLY A 19 -0.53 -5.55 4.50
N ALA A 20 -0.08 -6.66 5.06
CA ALA A 20 -0.80 -7.37 6.11
C ALA A 20 -0.43 -6.75 7.47
N LEU A 21 -1.44 -6.29 8.22
CA LEU A 21 -1.28 -5.86 9.61
C LEU A 21 -1.33 -7.05 10.56
N SER A 22 -2.04 -8.11 10.18
CA SER A 22 -2.13 -9.37 10.90
C SER A 22 -2.33 -10.53 9.92
N GLN A 23 -2.49 -11.76 10.42
CA GLN A 23 -2.79 -12.92 9.59
C GLN A 23 -4.09 -12.77 8.78
N THR A 24 -5.03 -11.94 9.25
CA THR A 24 -6.37 -11.78 8.67
C THR A 24 -6.65 -10.37 8.15
N ALA A 25 -5.92 -9.35 8.62
CA ALA A 25 -6.15 -7.96 8.24
C ALA A 25 -5.12 -7.49 7.22
N ILE A 26 -5.60 -7.11 6.03
CA ILE A 26 -4.83 -6.43 4.99
C ILE A 26 -5.26 -4.96 4.98
N ILE A 27 -4.29 -4.06 5.03
CA ILE A 27 -4.50 -2.62 5.03
C ILE A 27 -3.84 -1.98 3.82
N VAL A 28 -4.42 -0.87 3.38
CA VAL A 28 -3.83 0.05 2.42
C VAL A 28 -3.55 1.36 3.16
N VAL A 29 -2.35 1.87 2.98
CA VAL A 29 -1.80 3.05 3.64
C VAL A 29 -1.44 4.09 2.59
N ALA A 30 -2.12 5.22 2.62
CA ALA A 30 -1.75 6.42 1.87
C ALA A 30 -0.73 7.22 2.67
N HIS A 31 0.40 7.54 2.06
CA HIS A 31 1.47 8.31 2.68
C HIS A 31 2.16 9.19 1.64
N THR A 32 2.88 10.19 2.12
CA THR A 32 3.84 10.95 1.31
C THR A 32 5.25 10.55 1.72
N ASP A 33 6.21 10.69 0.81
CA ASP A 33 7.63 10.65 1.16
C ASP A 33 8.19 12.06 1.04
N ARG A 34 8.54 12.66 2.18
CA ARG A 34 9.07 14.03 2.21
C ARG A 34 10.20 14.14 3.22
N ASN A 35 11.39 14.47 2.74
CA ASN A 35 12.59 14.73 3.55
C ASN A 35 12.90 13.60 4.54
N GLY A 36 12.80 12.33 4.10
CA GLY A 36 13.05 11.15 4.94
C GLY A 36 12.01 10.93 6.03
N LYS A 37 10.87 11.64 5.96
CA LYS A 37 9.69 11.37 6.78
C LYS A 37 8.61 10.78 5.91
N THR A 38 7.83 9.88 6.51
CA THR A 38 6.71 9.23 5.84
C THR A 38 5.41 9.53 6.58
N PRO A 39 4.85 10.76 6.44
CA PRO A 39 3.57 11.09 7.05
C PRO A 39 2.48 10.15 6.55
N LEU A 40 1.80 9.52 7.49
CA LEU A 40 0.60 8.75 7.20
C LEU A 40 -0.56 9.71 6.94
N ILE A 41 -1.14 9.66 5.75
CA ILE A 41 -2.33 10.44 5.39
C ILE A 41 -3.60 9.67 5.78
N SER A 42 -3.66 8.39 5.42
CA SER A 42 -4.83 7.56 5.69
C SER A 42 -4.44 6.08 5.74
N ALA A 43 -5.07 5.35 6.65
CA ALA A 43 -5.00 3.90 6.70
C ALA A 43 -6.42 3.33 6.64
N ARG A 44 -6.66 2.40 5.72
CA ARG A 44 -7.95 1.73 5.59
C ARG A 44 -7.79 0.24 5.33
N ARG A 45 -8.84 -0.52 5.61
CA ARG A 45 -8.90 -1.93 5.19
C ARG A 45 -8.84 -2.01 3.67
N ALA A 46 -8.10 -3.02 3.18
CA ALA A 46 -8.06 -3.34 1.77
C ALA A 46 -9.43 -3.84 1.30
N ASN A 47 -9.88 -3.32 0.15
CA ASN A 47 -11.09 -3.79 -0.50
C ASN A 47 -10.87 -5.17 -1.15
N ARG A 48 -11.93 -5.79 -1.70
CA ARG A 48 -11.82 -7.15 -2.29
C ARG A 48 -10.76 -7.23 -3.39
N LYS A 49 -10.69 -6.24 -4.29
CA LYS A 49 -9.72 -6.21 -5.40
C LYS A 49 -8.28 -6.09 -4.88
N GLU A 50 -8.06 -5.20 -3.92
CA GLU A 50 -6.76 -4.99 -3.28
C GLU A 50 -6.28 -6.21 -2.50
N ARG A 51 -7.19 -6.91 -1.80
CA ARG A 51 -6.85 -8.18 -1.13
C ARG A 51 -6.43 -9.23 -2.14
N THR A 52 -7.16 -9.39 -3.25
CA THR A 52 -6.77 -10.31 -4.33
C THR A 52 -5.39 -9.95 -4.88
N LEU A 53 -5.14 -8.66 -5.14
CA LEU A 53 -3.85 -8.19 -5.64
C LEU A 53 -2.71 -8.47 -4.65
N TYR A 54 -2.94 -8.22 -3.35
CA TYR A 54 -1.96 -8.55 -2.31
C TYR A 54 -1.63 -10.04 -2.29
N HIS A 55 -2.62 -10.92 -2.36
CA HIS A 55 -2.40 -12.37 -2.38
C HIS A 55 -1.70 -12.84 -3.67
N LEU A 56 -2.07 -12.28 -4.82
CA LEU A 56 -1.43 -12.57 -6.11
C LEU A 56 0.05 -12.15 -6.11
N ASN A 57 0.36 -11.01 -5.51
CA ASN A 57 1.74 -10.54 -5.47
C ASN A 57 2.57 -11.27 -4.39
N ARG A 58 1.93 -11.69 -3.29
CA ARG A 58 2.58 -12.46 -2.22
C ARG A 58 3.02 -13.87 -2.66
N SER A 59 2.37 -14.46 -3.66
CA SER A 59 2.82 -15.76 -4.23
C SER A 59 4.12 -15.62 -5.02
N ILE A 60 4.47 -14.41 -5.48
CA ILE A 60 5.73 -14.11 -6.16
C ILE A 60 6.88 -13.89 -5.15
N ASP A 61 6.58 -13.31 -3.99
CA ASP A 61 7.58 -12.94 -2.97
C ASP A 61 8.12 -14.14 -2.15
N ARG A 62 7.44 -15.29 -2.17
CA ARG A 62 7.94 -16.54 -1.54
C ARG A 62 9.12 -17.18 -2.30
N ARG A 63 9.64 -16.54 -3.35
CA ARG A 63 10.78 -17.01 -4.17
C ARG A 63 12.05 -16.17 -4.02
N ARG A 64 12.14 -15.29 -3.02
CA ARG A 64 13.44 -14.69 -2.67
C ARG A 64 14.07 -15.46 -1.49
N PRO A 65 15.24 -16.09 -1.68
CA PRO A 65 16.00 -16.71 -0.59
C PRO A 65 16.53 -15.66 0.39
#